data_AF-A0A2V8FK34-F1
#
_entry.id   AF-A0A2V8FK34-F1
#
_cell.length_a   1.000
_cell.length_b   1.000
_cell.length_c   1.000
_cell.angle_alpha   90.00
_cell.angle_beta   90.00
_cell.angle_gamma   90.00
#
_symmetry.space_group_name_H-M   'P 1'
#
loop_
_entity.id
_entity.type
_entity.pdbx_description
1 polymer ?
#
loop_
_entity_poly.entity_id
_entity_poly.type
_entity_poly.pdbx_seq_one_letter_code
_entity_poly.pdbx_strand_id
1 'polypeptide(L)'
;MSLLKSWRVRIALVLAVVGPGFITASVDNDAGGIATYSVAGAQFGYTLLWTMIPITVALVIIQEMSSRMGAVTGKGLSDLIR
;
A
#
# COMPACT_ATOMS: atom_id res chain seq x y z
N MET A 1 9.72 -34.06 -3.37
CA MET A 1 8.66 -33.49 -4.24
C MET A 1 7.51 -32.79 -3.51
N SER A 2 7.32 -32.92 -2.18
CA SER A 2 6.23 -32.21 -1.47
C SER A 2 6.53 -30.74 -1.14
N LEU A 3 7.79 -30.40 -0.82
CA LEU A 3 8.23 -29.03 -0.50
C LEU A 3 8.03 -28.05 -1.66
N LEU A 4 8.41 -28.43 -2.87
CA LEU A 4 8.20 -27.64 -4.09
C LEU A 4 6.71 -27.43 -4.41
N LYS A 5 5.87 -28.42 -4.12
CA LYS A 5 4.41 -28.32 -4.32
C LYS A 5 3.79 -27.37 -3.30
N SER A 6 4.24 -27.42 -2.05
CA SER A 6 3.78 -26.52 -0.97
C SER A 6 4.17 -25.06 -1.23
N TRP A 7 5.39 -24.80 -1.73
CA TRP A 7 5.84 -23.45 -2.06
C TRP A 7 5.05 -22.81 -3.21
N ARG A 8 4.75 -23.59 -4.26
CA ARG A 8 3.92 -23.11 -5.38
C ARG A 8 2.51 -22.73 -4.95
N VAL A 9 1.91 -23.51 -4.05
CA VAL A 9 0.58 -23.21 -3.49
C VAL A 9 0.61 -21.94 -2.64
N ARG A 10 1.63 -21.76 -1.80
CA ARG A 10 1.78 -20.54 -0.98
C ARG A 10 1.90 -19.28 -1.85
N ILE A 11 2.71 -19.33 -2.90
CA ILE A 11 2.85 -18.20 -3.84
C ILE A 11 1.50 -17.93 -4.54
N ALA A 12 0.81 -18.97 -5.01
CA ALA A 12 -0.50 -18.80 -5.64
C ALA A 12 -1.54 -18.17 -4.69
N LEU A 13 -1.52 -18.54 -3.41
CA LEU A 13 -2.39 -17.94 -2.39
C LEU A 13 -2.05 -16.47 -2.14
N VAL A 14 -0.76 -16.11 -2.05
CA VAL A 14 -0.35 -14.71 -1.90
C VAL A 14 -0.81 -13.87 -3.10
N LEU A 15 -0.58 -14.37 -4.32
CA LEU A 15 -1.01 -13.69 -5.54
C LEU A 15 -2.53 -13.52 -5.64
N ALA A 16 -3.31 -14.46 -5.10
CA ALA A 16 -4.76 -14.37 -5.07
C ALA A 16 -5.29 -13.24 -4.15
N VAL A 17 -4.54 -12.87 -3.11
CA VAL A 17 -4.98 -11.91 -2.08
C VAL A 17 -4.31 -10.53 -2.22
N VAL A 18 -3.25 -10.43 -3.02
CA VAL A 18 -2.45 -9.20 -3.19
C VAL A 18 -3.16 -8.09 -4.00
N GLY A 19 -4.21 -8.44 -4.75
CA GLY A 19 -4.93 -7.52 -5.66
C GLY A 19 -5.32 -6.16 -5.05
N PRO A 20 -6.03 -6.12 -3.90
CA PRO A 20 -6.42 -4.87 -3.24
C PRO A 20 -5.22 -3.96 -2.90
N GLY A 21 -4.09 -4.54 -2.50
CA GLY A 21 -2.87 -3.78 -2.18
C GLY A 21 -2.24 -3.11 -3.41
N PHE A 22 -2.30 -3.76 -4.58
CA PHE A 22 -1.85 -3.12 -5.84
C PHE A 22 -2.76 -1.98 -6.28
N ILE A 23 -4.07 -2.13 -6.09
CA ILE A 23 -5.04 -1.09 -6.44
C ILE A 23 -4.79 0.15 -5.58
N THR A 24 -4.64 -0.01 -4.26
CA THR A 24 -4.39 1.13 -3.36
C THR A 24 -3.03 1.79 -3.63
N ALA A 25 -1.97 1.00 -3.87
CA ALA A 25 -0.66 1.54 -4.25
C ALA A 25 -0.70 2.37 -5.55
N SER A 26 -1.57 2.00 -6.49
CA SER A 26 -1.74 2.76 -7.74
C SER A 26 -2.45 4.10 -7.51
N VAL A 27 -3.40 4.15 -6.57
CA VAL A 27 -4.13 5.38 -6.21
C VAL A 27 -3.23 6.38 -5.47
N ASP A 28 -2.30 5.91 -4.64
CA ASP A 28 -1.33 6.78 -3.95
C ASP A 28 -0.36 7.52 -4.91
N ASN A 29 -0.26 7.09 -6.17
CA ASN A 29 0.61 7.68 -7.19
C ASN A 29 -0.19 8.44 -8.26
N ASP A 30 -1.17 9.20 -7.82
CA ASP A 30 -1.98 10.04 -8.70
C ASP A 30 -1.20 11.22 -9.30
N ALA A 31 -1.80 11.92 -10.25
CA ALA A 31 -1.17 13.06 -10.92
C ALA A 31 -0.79 14.18 -9.93
N GLY A 32 -1.56 14.37 -8.86
CA GLY A 32 -1.28 15.32 -7.80
C GLY A 32 0.01 14.98 -7.05
N GLY A 33 0.15 13.74 -6.59
CA GLY A 33 1.37 13.25 -5.93
C GLY A 33 2.60 13.41 -6.81
N ILE A 34 2.52 13.00 -8.08
CA ILE A 34 3.63 13.12 -9.04
C ILE A 34 4.04 14.58 -9.23
N ALA A 35 3.08 15.51 -9.37
CA ALA A 35 3.37 16.93 -9.50
C ALA A 35 4.07 17.48 -8.25
N THR A 36 3.56 17.16 -7.05
CA THR A 36 4.15 17.61 -5.79
C THR A 36 5.58 17.13 -5.61
N TYR A 37 5.85 15.83 -5.83
CA TYR A 37 7.20 15.29 -5.65
C TYR A 37 8.17 15.80 -6.72
N SER A 38 7.69 16.08 -7.94
CA SER A 38 8.50 16.70 -9.01
C SER A 38 8.91 18.13 -8.67
N VAL A 39 7.97 18.95 -8.19
CA VAL A 39 8.25 20.33 -7.74
C VAL A 39 9.18 20.32 -6.52
N ALA A 40 8.92 19.43 -5.55
CA ALA A 40 9.77 19.27 -4.39
C ALA A 40 11.20 18.84 -4.77
N GLY A 41 11.35 17.92 -5.72
CA GLY A 41 12.65 17.50 -6.24
C GLY A 41 13.38 18.63 -6.97
N ALA A 42 12.68 19.45 -7.74
CA ALA A 42 13.26 20.61 -8.43
C ALA A 42 13.73 21.70 -7.45
N GLN A 43 13.00 21.91 -6.34
CA GLN A 43 13.32 22.95 -5.34
C GLN A 43 14.34 22.50 -4.31
N PHE A 44 14.24 21.27 -3.82
CA PHE A 44 14.99 20.77 -2.66
C PHE A 44 16.02 19.68 -3.02
N GLY A 45 16.09 19.25 -4.28
CA GLY A 45 16.93 18.14 -4.71
C GLY A 45 16.64 16.87 -3.89
N TYR A 46 17.70 16.23 -3.39
CA TYR A 46 17.58 15.01 -2.59
C TYR A 46 17.43 15.23 -1.09
N THR A 47 17.38 16.48 -0.62
CA THR A 47 17.37 16.80 0.82
C THR A 47 16.11 16.29 1.54
N LEU A 48 15.02 16.02 0.82
CA LEU A 48 13.77 15.51 1.39
C LEU A 48 13.65 13.98 1.35
N LEU A 49 14.60 13.24 0.76
CA LEU A 49 14.49 11.78 0.64
C LEU A 49 14.39 11.06 1.99
N TRP A 50 14.98 11.62 3.06
CA TRP A 50 14.90 11.02 4.40
C TRP A 50 13.46 10.93 4.92
N THR A 51 12.55 11.79 4.43
CA THR A 51 11.13 11.78 4.81
C THR A 51 10.40 10.52 4.36
N MET A 52 10.95 9.78 3.39
CA MET A 52 10.39 8.50 2.92
C MET A 52 10.29 7.47 4.04
N ILE A 53 11.22 7.45 4.99
CA ILE A 53 11.20 6.50 6.11
C ILE A 53 9.98 6.69 7.01
N PRO A 54 9.75 7.88 7.63
CA PRO A 54 8.58 8.08 8.49
C PRO A 54 7.26 8.00 7.70
N ILE A 55 7.21 8.47 6.45
CA ILE A 55 6.01 8.34 5.60
C ILE A 55 5.67 6.87 5.33
N THR A 56 6.66 6.03 5.02
CA THR A 56 6.43 4.60 4.77
C THR A 56 5.88 3.92 6.02
N VAL A 57 6.43 4.22 7.21
CA VAL A 57 5.93 3.66 8.48
C VAL A 57 4.48 4.08 8.70
N ALA A 58 4.16 5.36 8.53
CA ALA A 58 2.79 5.85 8.68
C ALA A 58 1.84 5.19 7.67
N LEU A 59 2.25 5.06 6.41
CA LEU A 59 1.45 4.42 5.36
C LEU A 59 1.17 2.95 5.68
N VAL A 60 2.19 2.19 6.12
CA VAL A 60 2.02 0.78 6.51
C VAL A 60 1.01 0.65 7.64
N ILE A 61 1.08 1.52 8.66
CA ILE A 61 0.15 1.49 9.79
C ILE A 61 -1.28 1.76 9.31
N ILE A 62 -1.48 2.80 8.48
CA ILE A 62 -2.80 3.18 7.97
C ILE A 62 -3.39 2.07 7.07
N GLN A 63 -2.58 1.49 6.19
CA GLN A 63 -3.03 0.42 5.30
C GLN A 63 -3.33 -0.87 6.05
N GLU A 64 -2.55 -1.21 7.06
CA GLU A 64 -2.82 -2.35 7.92
C GLU A 64 -4.17 -2.18 8.63
N MET A 65 -4.39 -1.04 9.29
CA MET A 65 -5.66 -0.75 9.97
C MET A 65 -6.85 -0.80 9.00
N SER A 66 -6.69 -0.22 7.81
CA SER A 66 -7.73 -0.20 6.77
C SER A 66 -8.06 -1.60 6.26
N SER A 67 -7.03 -2.40 5.99
CA SER A 67 -7.19 -3.79 5.55
C SER A 67 -7.80 -4.68 6.63
N ARG A 68 -7.38 -4.53 7.89
CA ARG A 68 -7.89 -5.27 9.05
C ARG A 68 -9.37 -4.98 9.28
N MET A 69 -9.74 -3.71 9.25
CA MET A 69 -11.14 -3.29 9.39
C MET A 69 -12.00 -3.87 8.27
N GLY A 70 -11.57 -3.77 7.01
CA GLY A 70 -12.30 -4.34 5.86
C GLY A 70 -12.43 -5.86 5.95
N ALA A 71 -11.37 -6.55 6.37
CA ALA A 71 -11.37 -8.00 6.53
C ALA A 71 -12.28 -8.49 7.67
N VAL A 72 -12.34 -7.75 8.79
CA VAL A 72 -13.16 -8.13 9.96
C VAL A 72 -14.63 -7.76 9.78
N THR A 73 -14.93 -6.58 9.22
CA THR A 73 -16.30 -6.06 9.15
C THR A 73 -17.00 -6.38 7.84
N GLY A 74 -16.25 -6.73 6.78
CA GLY A 74 -16.78 -6.88 5.43
C GLY A 74 -17.28 -5.57 4.80
N LYS A 75 -16.98 -4.42 5.42
CA LYS A 75 -17.43 -3.08 5.01
C LYS A 75 -16.25 -2.15 4.80
N GLY A 76 -16.41 -1.18 3.90
CA GLY A 76 -15.45 -0.09 3.73
C GLY A 76 -15.53 0.93 4.88
N LEU A 77 -14.49 1.77 5.03
CA LEU A 77 -14.47 2.82 6.06
C LEU A 77 -15.68 3.76 5.94
N SER A 78 -16.01 4.18 4.71
CA SER A 78 -17.18 5.02 4.43
C SER A 78 -18.49 4.37 4.86
N ASP A 79 -18.58 3.04 4.78
CA ASP A 79 -19.75 2.27 5.18
C ASP A 79 -19.92 2.12 6.69
N LEU A 80 -18.85 2.32 7.45
CA LEU A 80 -18.85 2.30 8.92
C LEU A 80 -19.07 3.69 9.51
N ILE A 81 -18.68 4.74 8.79
CA ILE A 81 -18.85 6.14 9.22
C ILE A 81 -20.28 6.64 8.94
N ARG A 82 -20.91 6.19 7.85
CA ARG A 82 -22.31 6.52 7.51
C ARG A 82 -23.30 5.78 8.40
#